data_AF-A0A7G8FWM7-F1
#
_entry.id   AF-A0A7G8FWM7-F1
#
_cell.length_a   1.000
_cell.length_b   1.000
_cell.length_c   1.000
_cell.angle_alpha   90.00
_cell.angle_beta   90.00
_cell.angle_gamma   90.00
#
_symmetry.space_group_name_H-M   'P 1'
#
loop_
_entity.id
_entity.type
_entity.pdbx_description
1 polymer ?
#
loop_
_entity_poly.entity_id
_entity_poly.type
_entity_poly.pdbx_seq_one_letter_code
_entity_poly.pdbx_strand_id
1 'polypeptide(L)' 'MAICSCCGGSGIQRVSEQQFRTCLACLGQGCDGAEDSEMESRLDQPATVRINAVASSAAAR' A
#
# COMPACT_ATOMS: atom_id res chain seq x y z
N MET A 1 -1.25 8.58 17.53
CA MET A 1 -1.34 8.68 16.06
C MET A 1 -2.12 9.95 15.71
N ALA A 2 -1.43 11.01 15.31
CA ALA A 2 -2.07 12.26 14.90
C ALA A 2 -2.24 12.30 13.38
N ILE A 3 -3.26 12.98 12.87
CA ILE A 3 -3.47 13.10 11.41
C ILE A 3 -2.39 14.02 10.84
N CYS A 4 -1.75 13.60 9.74
CA CYS A 4 -0.70 14.37 9.11
C CYS A 4 -1.23 15.69 8.57
N SER A 5 -0.78 16.79 9.19
CA SER A 5 -1.18 18.14 8.82
C SER A 5 -0.75 18.54 7.40
N CYS A 6 0.33 17.94 6.85
CA CYS A 6 0.82 18.25 5.51
C CYS A 6 -0.01 17.65 4.36
N CYS A 7 -0.75 16.57 4.62
CA CYS A 7 -1.57 15.89 3.60
C CYS A 7 -3.03 15.67 4.01
N GLY A 8 -3.42 16.19 5.17
CA GLY A 8 -4.76 16.05 5.72
C GLY A 8 -5.19 14.60 5.97
N GLY A 9 -4.24 13.69 6.21
CA GLY A 9 -4.56 12.28 6.44
C GLY A 9 -4.46 11.34 5.24
N SER A 10 -4.34 11.87 4.02
CA SER A 10 -4.42 11.02 2.82
C SER A 10 -3.15 10.24 2.49
N GLY A 11 -2.00 10.66 3.03
CA GLY A 11 -0.68 10.15 2.61
C GLY A 11 -0.23 10.66 1.23
N ILE A 12 -1.02 11.51 0.57
CA ILE A 12 -0.78 11.99 -0.80
C ILE A 12 -0.87 13.52 -0.84
N GLN A 13 0.03 14.15 -1.60
CA GLN A 13 -0.03 15.57 -1.91
C GLN A 13 -0.34 15.78 -3.39
N ARG A 14 -1.28 16.68 -3.67
CA ARG A 14 -1.55 17.14 -5.03
C ARG A 14 -0.45 18.13 -5.45
N VAL A 15 0.21 17.86 -6.57
CA VAL A 15 1.25 18.70 -7.17
C VAL A 15 0.66 19.59 -8.27
N SER A 16 -0.30 19.04 -9.04
CA SER A 16 -1.10 19.73 -10.05
C SER A 16 -2.47 19.05 -10.18
N GLU A 17 -3.36 19.50 -11.06
CA GLU A 17 -4.71 18.92 -11.21
C GLU A 17 -4.71 17.40 -11.44
N GLN A 18 -3.71 16.89 -12.17
CA GLN A 18 -3.61 15.48 -12.55
C GLN A 18 -2.35 14.79 -11.98
N GLN A 19 -1.55 15.51 -11.20
CA GLN A 19 -0.32 14.96 -10.63
C GLN A 19 -0.39 14.94 -9.11
N PHE A 20 -0.09 13.76 -8.57
CA PHE A 20 -0.04 13.51 -7.15
C PHE A 20 1.32 12.89 -6.82
N ARG A 21 1.80 13.13 -5.61
CA ARG A 21 2.99 12.49 -5.08
C ARG A 21 2.73 12.01 -3.65
N THR A 22 3.49 11.03 -3.21
CA THR A 22 3.48 10.61 -1.81
C THR A 22 3.84 11.78 -0.90
N CYS A 23 3.10 11.94 0.20
CA CYS A 23 3.41 12.94 1.21
C CYS A 23 4.74 12.58 1.87
N LEU A 24 5.73 13.45 1.70
CA LEU A 24 7.07 13.23 2.23
C LEU A 24 7.17 13.45 3.75
N ALA A 25 6.22 14.18 4.35
CA ALA A 25 6.21 14.43 5.79
C ALA A 25 5.85 13.18 6.60
N CYS A 26 4.84 12.43 6.15
CA CYS A 26 4.40 11.18 6.78
C CYS A 26 4.80 9.93 5.99
N LEU A 27 5.64 10.07 4.96
CA LEU A 27 6.08 8.98 4.09
C LEU A 27 4.92 8.13 3.52
N GLY A 28 3.78 8.77 3.25
CA GLY A 28 2.58 8.10 2.75
C GLY A 28 1.67 7.47 3.80
N GLN A 29 2.00 7.53 5.09
CA GLN A 29 1.19 6.92 6.15
C GLN A 29 -0.09 7.70 6.49
N GLY A 30 -0.14 9.00 6.16
CA GLY A 30 -1.28 9.85 6.49
C GLY A 30 -1.34 10.28 7.97
N CYS A 31 -0.43 9.81 8.81
CA CYS A 31 -0.36 10.18 10.22
C CYS A 31 1.05 10.56 10.64
N ASP A 32 1.13 11.46 11.62
CA ASP A 32 2.36 11.79 12.33
C ASP A 32 2.44 10.84 13.54
N GLY A 33 3.46 9.99 13.58
CA GLY A 33 3.68 9.03 14.67
C GLY A 33 3.33 7.58 14.32
N ALA A 34 3.93 7.05 13.25
CA ALA A 34 4.33 5.65 13.27
C ALA A 34 5.63 5.60 14.08
N GLU A 35 5.51 5.44 15.39
CA GLU A 35 6.57 4.74 16.10
C GLU A 35 6.76 3.40 15.38
N ASP A 36 8.01 2.97 15.22
CA ASP A 36 8.42 1.63 14.79
C ASP A 36 7.83 0.56 15.73
N SER A 37 6.50 0.42 15.78
CA SER A 37 5.85 -0.73 16.37
C SER A 37 5.58 -1.72 15.26
N GLU A 38 6.61 -2.53 15.09
CA GLU A 38 6.55 -3.89 14.59
C GLU A 38 6.46 -4.00 13.07
N MET A 39 7.64 -3.96 12.47
CA MET A 39 7.98 -4.93 11.45
C MET A 39 7.81 -6.35 12.02
N GLU A 40 6.56 -6.80 12.17
CA GLU A 40 6.25 -8.21 12.25
C GLU A 40 6.56 -8.78 10.87
N SER A 41 7.82 -9.17 10.72
CA SER A 41 8.31 -9.99 9.64
C SER A 41 7.45 -11.25 9.60
N ARG A 42 6.46 -11.28 8.71
CA ARG A 42 5.68 -12.49 8.40
C ARG A 42 6.52 -13.52 7.63
N LEU A 43 7.68 -13.87 8.17
CA LEU A 43 8.39 -15.11 7.88
C LEU A 43 7.67 -16.30 8.54
N ASP A 44 6.35 -16.39 8.37
CA ASP A 44 5.64 -17.65 8.54
C ASP A 44 4.66 -17.79 7.38
N GLN A 45 5.21 -18.30 6.28
CA GLN A 45 4.46 -18.70 5.11
C GLN A 45 4.65 -20.22 5.02
N PRO A 46 3.72 -21.06 5.53
CA PRO A 46 3.74 -22.47 5.19
C PRO A 46 3.48 -22.59 3.70
N ALA A 47 4.50 -23.09 3.00
CA ALA A 47 4.58 -23.20 1.56
C ALA A 47 3.61 -24.23 0.96
N THR A 48 2.29 -24.04 1.02
CA THR A 48 1.35 -24.86 0.22
C THR A 48 0.03 -24.15 -0.12
N VAL A 49 0.03 -23.25 -1.11
CA VAL A 49 -1.19 -23.08 -1.93
C VAL A 49 -0.80 -23.50 -3.34
N ARG A 50 -1.16 -24.74 -3.69
CA ARG A 50 -1.12 -25.22 -5.06
C ARG A 50 -2.10 -24.37 -5.87
N ILE A 51 -1.56 -23.42 -6.62
CA ILE A 51 -2.32 -22.79 -7.70
C ILE A 51 -2.44 -23.87 -8.78
N ASN A 52 -3.55 -24.61 -8.77
CA ASN A 52 -3.93 -25.44 -9.90
C ASN A 52 -4.28 -24.48 -11.05
N ALA A 53 -3.30 -24.18 -11.89
CA ALA A 53 -3.52 -23.55 -13.17
C ALA A 53 -4.30 -24.53 -14.05
N VAL A 54 -5.64 -24.46 -14.02
CA VAL A 54 -6.48 -25.14 -15.01
C VAL A 54 -6.83 -24.15 -16.11
N ALA A 55 -6.04 -24.28 -17.17
CA ALA A 55 -6.32 -24.11 -18.60
C ALA A 55 -7.36 -23.07 -19.05
N SER A 56 -6.83 -22.09 -19.79
CA SER A 56 -7.51 -21.31 -20.82
C SER A 56 -8.53 -22.13 -21.59
N SER A 57 -9.80 -21.74 -21.52
CA SER A 57 -10.86 -22.25 -22.39
C SER A 57 -11.19 -21.19 -23.44
N ALA A 58 -11.12 -21.61 -24.69
CA ALA A 58 -11.17 -20.81 -25.92
C ALA A 58 -12.33 -19.81 -26.00
N ALA A 59 -12.03 -18.57 -26.40
CA ALA A 59 -13.01 -17.61 -26.88
C ALA A 59 -12.90 -17.51 -28.42
N ALA A 60 -14.02 -17.83 -29.05
CA ALA A 60 -14.33 -17.85 -30.47
C ALA A 60 -13.68 -16.77 -31.35
N ARG A 61 -13.23 -17.19 -32.55
CA ARG A 61 -13.38 -16.51 -33.84
C ARG A 61 -13.04 -17.47 -34.97
#